data_AF-A0A1H8YBP0-F1
#
_entry.id   AF-A0A1H8YBP0-F1
#
_cell.length_a   1.000
_cell.length_b   1.000
_cell.length_c   1.000
_cell.angle_alpha   90.00
_cell.angle_beta   90.00
_cell.angle_gamma   90.00
#
_symmetry.space_group_name_H-M   'P 1'
#
loop_
_entity.id
_entity.type
_entity.pdbx_description
1 polymer ?
#
loop_
_entity_poly.entity_id
_entity_poly.type
_entity_poly.pdbx_seq_one_letter_code
_entity_poly.pdbx_strand_id
1 'polypeptide(L)'
;MVPALFDPAEVAGRRISDVRIYYSRRSGPVKRSHVTKHRQRLHGSVELIGAAEPQLHAKFLAWDRDHVVVSSLNWGSQSGLEDNPLDELGLYLEGPELATALLEKFEAELG
;
A
#
# COMPACT_ATOMS: atom_id res chain seq x y z
N MET A 1 -19.53 -4.90 -6.18
CA MET A 1 -18.64 -5.47 -5.14
C MET A 1 -17.49 -4.50 -4.94
N VAL A 2 -17.11 -4.21 -3.70
CA VAL A 2 -15.93 -3.40 -3.42
C VAL A 2 -14.74 -4.38 -3.40
N PRO A 3 -13.68 -4.21 -4.22
CA PRO A 3 -12.54 -5.11 -4.20
C PRO A 3 -11.96 -5.23 -2.78
N ALA A 4 -11.55 -6.43 -2.39
CA ALA A 4 -10.92 -6.75 -1.10
C ALA A 4 -9.50 -6.14 -0.94
N LEU A 5 -9.24 -5.02 -1.61
CA LEU A 5 -7.92 -4.39 -1.75
C LEU A 5 -7.26 -4.09 -0.41
N PHE A 6 -8.06 -3.74 0.60
CA PHE A 6 -7.58 -3.32 1.91
C PHE A 6 -7.92 -4.30 3.02
N ASP A 7 -8.38 -5.51 2.69
CA ASP A 7 -8.75 -6.50 3.70
C ASP A 7 -7.56 -6.93 4.57
N PRO A 8 -6.32 -7.13 4.04
CA PRO A 8 -5.16 -7.39 4.89
C PRO A 8 -4.89 -6.27 5.90
N ALA A 9 -4.94 -5.01 5.44
CA ALA A 9 -4.75 -3.84 6.30
C ALA A 9 -5.87 -3.71 7.34
N GLU A 10 -7.11 -4.01 6.98
CA GLU A 10 -8.24 -4.03 7.92
C GLU A 10 -8.03 -5.06 9.03
N VAL A 11 -7.59 -6.27 8.68
CA VAL A 11 -7.31 -7.32 9.66
C VAL A 11 -6.15 -6.92 10.58
N ALA A 12 -5.12 -6.27 10.03
CA ALA A 12 -4.01 -5.73 10.82
C ALA A 12 -4.49 -4.62 11.78
N GLY A 13 -5.30 -3.67 11.31
CA GLY A 13 -5.81 -2.53 12.08
C GLY A 13 -6.73 -2.89 13.24
N ARG A 14 -7.18 -4.16 13.33
CA ARG A 14 -7.88 -4.70 14.50
C ARG A 14 -6.95 -5.12 15.63
N ARG A 15 -5.64 -5.19 15.38
CA ARG A 15 -4.62 -5.75 16.28
C ARG A 15 -3.49 -4.77 16.59
N ILE A 16 -3.16 -3.90 15.66
CA ILE A 16 -2.10 -2.90 15.80
C ILE A 16 -2.65 -1.50 15.56
N SER A 17 -2.05 -0.51 16.24
CA SER A 17 -2.54 0.87 16.25
C SER A 17 -2.09 1.72 15.08
N ASP A 18 -1.02 1.30 14.39
CA ASP A 18 -0.47 2.02 13.23
C ASP A 18 -0.57 1.15 11.98
N VAL A 19 -1.56 1.43 11.14
CA VAL A 19 -1.71 0.84 9.81
C VAL A 19 -2.06 1.96 8.84
N ARG A 20 -1.16 2.19 7.88
CA ARG A 20 -1.28 3.28 6.91
C ARG A 20 -1.25 2.73 5.49
N ILE A 21 -2.06 3.31 4.62
CA ILE A 21 -2.07 3.03 3.19
C ILE A 21 -1.91 4.34 2.44
N TYR A 22 -0.79 4.45 1.72
CA TYR A 22 -0.51 5.55 0.81
C TYR A 22 -0.95 5.17 -0.60
N TYR A 23 -1.66 6.07 -1.27
CA TYR A 23 -2.10 5.84 -2.65
C TYR A 23 -2.12 7.13 -3.46
N SER A 24 -1.77 7.02 -4.75
CA SER A 24 -1.91 8.11 -5.72
C SER A 24 -3.19 7.98 -6.55
N ARG A 25 -3.38 8.88 -7.52
CA ARG A 25 -4.61 8.97 -8.32
C ARG A 25 -4.94 7.63 -8.98
N ARG A 26 -6.23 7.29 -8.97
CA ARG A 26 -6.77 5.99 -9.40
C ARG A 26 -6.43 5.68 -10.85
N SER A 27 -6.07 4.43 -11.12
CA SER A 27 -6.15 3.82 -12.45
C SER A 27 -7.29 2.78 -12.48
N GLY A 28 -7.98 2.66 -13.62
CA GLY A 28 -8.96 1.60 -13.87
C GLY A 28 -10.31 1.71 -13.10
N PRO A 29 -10.87 0.59 -12.59
CA PRO A 29 -12.28 0.47 -12.17
C PRO A 29 -12.63 1.07 -10.79
N VAL A 30 -11.68 1.69 -10.09
CA VAL A 30 -11.87 2.20 -8.71
C VAL A 30 -12.51 3.60 -8.69
N LYS A 31 -13.85 3.63 -8.64
CA LYS A 31 -14.66 4.87 -8.58
C LYS A 31 -14.51 5.62 -7.26
N ARG A 32 -14.77 6.95 -7.28
CA ARG A 32 -14.71 7.83 -6.08
C ARG A 32 -15.46 7.26 -4.89
N SER A 33 -16.66 6.75 -5.15
CA SER A 33 -17.52 6.09 -4.19
C SER A 33 -16.91 4.85 -3.51
N HIS A 34 -16.02 4.11 -4.16
CA HIS A 34 -15.38 2.93 -3.56
C HIS A 34 -14.39 3.33 -2.46
N VAL A 35 -13.58 4.37 -2.70
CA VAL A 35 -12.62 4.87 -1.71
C VAL A 35 -13.35 5.50 -0.52
N THR A 36 -14.44 6.24 -0.76
CA THR A 36 -15.26 6.78 0.33
C THR A 36 -15.84 5.66 1.21
N LYS A 37 -16.35 4.58 0.59
CA LYS A 37 -16.84 3.40 1.32
C LYS A 37 -15.73 2.71 2.11
N HIS A 38 -14.53 2.56 1.53
CA HIS A 38 -13.38 2.03 2.27
C HIS A 38 -12.95 2.92 3.42
N ARG A 39 -12.90 4.25 3.23
CA ARG A 39 -12.60 5.20 4.31
C ARG A 39 -13.58 5.07 5.47
N GLN A 40 -14.87 4.93 5.18
CA GLN A 40 -15.88 4.68 6.21
C GLN A 40 -15.70 3.33 6.89
N ARG A 41 -15.48 2.26 6.12
CA ARG A 41 -15.29 0.89 6.64
C ARG A 41 -14.06 0.79 7.54
N LEU A 42 -12.99 1.49 7.19
CA LEU A 42 -11.69 1.41 7.85
C LEU A 42 -11.44 2.52 8.87
N HIS A 43 -12.43 3.40 9.08
CA HIS A 43 -12.29 4.55 9.96
C HIS A 43 -11.90 4.11 11.38
N GLY A 44 -10.78 4.63 11.88
CA GLY A 44 -10.25 4.31 13.20
C GLY A 44 -9.45 3.00 13.29
N SER A 45 -9.32 2.24 12.19
CA SER A 45 -8.48 1.03 12.13
C SER A 45 -7.34 1.12 11.11
N VAL A 46 -7.53 1.84 10.00
CA VAL A 46 -6.51 2.04 8.97
C VAL A 46 -6.60 3.47 8.46
N GLU A 47 -5.45 4.14 8.40
CA GLU A 47 -5.36 5.47 7.82
C GLU A 47 -5.16 5.39 6.31
N LEU A 48 -6.05 6.03 5.55
CA LEU A 48 -6.00 6.07 4.08
C LEU A 48 -5.50 7.44 3.59
N ILE A 49 -4.21 7.51 3.27
CA ILE A 49 -3.48 8.73 2.92
C ILE A 49 -3.39 8.85 1.40
N GLY A 50 -4.02 9.89 0.85
CA GLY A 50 -3.99 10.16 -0.59
C GLY A 50 -2.89 11.16 -0.92
N ALA A 51 -1.87 10.72 -1.67
CA ALA A 51 -0.79 11.57 -2.17
C ALA A 51 -1.04 11.92 -3.64
N ALA A 52 -1.47 13.16 -3.89
CA ALA A 52 -1.81 13.60 -5.25
C ALA A 52 -0.56 14.02 -6.05
N GLU A 53 0.38 14.71 -5.41
CA GLU A 53 1.65 15.15 -5.96
C GLU A 53 2.72 15.05 -4.86
N PRO A 54 3.90 14.46 -5.15
CA PRO A 54 4.25 13.77 -6.38
C PRO A 54 3.40 12.48 -6.59
N GLN A 55 3.20 12.07 -7.84
CA GLN A 55 2.52 10.81 -8.12
C GLN A 55 3.33 9.64 -7.55
N LEU A 56 2.72 8.89 -6.62
CA LEU A 56 3.33 7.68 -6.09
C LEU A 56 3.46 6.60 -7.17
N HIS A 57 4.71 6.29 -7.54
CA HIS A 57 5.06 5.16 -8.41
C HIS A 57 5.72 4.00 -7.65
N ALA A 58 6.25 4.22 -6.44
CA ALA A 58 6.75 3.13 -5.63
C ALA A 58 5.60 2.20 -5.18
N LYS A 59 5.84 0.89 -5.12
CA LYS A 59 4.94 -0.08 -4.47
C LYS A 59 5.77 -0.86 -3.47
N PHE A 60 5.51 -0.62 -2.19
CA PHE A 60 6.19 -1.30 -1.12
C PHE A 60 5.27 -1.52 0.07
N LEU A 61 5.64 -2.47 0.92
CA LEU A 61 5.12 -2.64 2.27
C LEU A 61 6.29 -2.66 3.23
N ALA A 62 6.14 -1.89 4.28
CA ALA A 62 7.07 -1.80 5.38
C ALA A 62 6.35 -2.23 6.66
N TRP A 63 7.00 -3.01 7.51
CA TRP A 63 6.50 -3.34 8.85
C TRP A 63 7.63 -3.44 9.86
N ASP A 64 7.27 -3.29 11.14
CA ASP A 64 8.20 -3.11 12.25
C ASP A 64 9.24 -2.04 11.89
N ARG A 65 10.52 -2.28 12.20
CA ARG A 65 11.62 -1.34 11.91
C ARG A 65 12.51 -1.77 10.76
N ASP A 66 12.47 -3.06 10.39
CA ASP A 66 13.56 -3.66 9.62
C ASP A 66 13.12 -4.24 8.26
N HIS A 67 11.82 -4.43 8.05
CA HIS A 67 11.32 -5.25 6.95
C HIS A 67 10.66 -4.43 5.86
N VAL A 68 11.08 -4.68 4.62
CA VAL A 68 10.51 -4.05 3.42
C VAL A 68 10.30 -5.10 2.33
N VAL A 69 9.12 -5.07 1.71
CA VAL A 69 8.87 -5.70 0.41
C VAL A 69 8.69 -4.60 -0.64
N VAL A 70 9.42 -4.69 -1.74
CA VAL A 70 9.25 -3.83 -2.93
C VAL A 70 8.76 -4.70 -4.08
N SER A 71 7.83 -4.20 -4.90
CA SER A 71 7.37 -4.93 -6.07
C SER A 71 7.10 -4.02 -7.27
N SER A 72 7.24 -4.57 -8.48
CA SER A 72 6.70 -3.95 -9.71
C SER A 72 5.18 -4.03 -9.77
N LEU A 73 4.57 -5.02 -9.11
CA LEU A 73 3.13 -5.27 -9.11
C LEU A 73 2.40 -4.14 -8.39
N ASN A 74 1.31 -3.66 -8.99
CA ASN A 74 0.37 -2.82 -8.27
C ASN A 74 -0.53 -3.70 -7.39
N TRP A 75 -0.55 -3.45 -6.09
CA TRP A 75 -1.26 -4.33 -5.15
C TRP A 75 -2.77 -4.33 -5.32
N GLY A 76 -3.32 -3.39 -6.09
CA GLY A 76 -4.71 -3.39 -6.53
C GLY A 76 -4.97 -3.85 -7.95
N SER A 77 -3.95 -4.31 -8.68
CA SER A 77 -4.12 -4.90 -10.01
C SER A 77 -4.27 -6.42 -9.92
N GLN A 78 -5.04 -6.98 -10.87
CA GLN A 78 -5.03 -8.40 -11.22
C GLN A 78 -4.14 -8.58 -12.47
N SER A 79 -2.96 -7.94 -12.50
CA SER A 79 -2.12 -7.88 -13.71
C SER A 79 -1.16 -9.05 -13.86
N GLY A 80 -0.88 -9.81 -12.79
CA GLY A 80 0.05 -10.93 -12.87
C GLY A 80 -0.50 -12.06 -13.74
N LEU A 81 0.22 -12.39 -14.81
CA LEU A 81 -0.06 -13.53 -15.69
C LEU A 81 0.43 -14.84 -15.07
N GLU A 82 -0.47 -15.80 -14.87
CA GLU A 82 -0.16 -17.10 -14.26
C GLU A 82 0.86 -17.91 -15.08
N ASP A 83 0.83 -17.75 -16.40
CA ASP A 83 1.73 -18.42 -17.35
C ASP A 83 3.03 -17.66 -17.63
N ASN A 84 3.22 -16.46 -17.04
CA ASN A 84 4.45 -15.69 -17.13
C ASN A 84 5.04 -15.39 -15.74
N PRO A 85 5.89 -16.27 -15.19
CA PRO A 85 6.48 -16.08 -13.87
C PRO A 85 7.45 -14.89 -13.76
N LEU A 86 7.80 -14.25 -14.89
CA LEU A 86 8.69 -13.08 -14.95
C LEU A 86 7.93 -11.76 -15.21
N ASP A 87 6.60 -11.79 -15.21
CA ASP A 87 5.74 -10.63 -15.46
C ASP A 87 5.89 -9.56 -14.37
N GLU A 88 6.17 -10.00 -13.15
CA GLU A 88 6.34 -9.13 -11.98
C GLU A 88 7.55 -9.57 -11.16
N LEU A 89 8.22 -8.60 -10.53
CA LEU A 89 9.34 -8.82 -9.62
C LEU A 89 8.96 -8.35 -8.22
N GLY A 90 9.39 -9.11 -7.22
CA GLY A 90 9.26 -8.80 -5.80
C GLY A 90 10.60 -9.00 -5.09
N LEU A 91 10.98 -8.04 -4.25
CA LEU A 91 12.20 -8.07 -3.47
C LEU A 91 11.83 -7.93 -2.00
N TYR A 92 12.23 -8.91 -1.19
CA TYR A 92 12.22 -8.80 0.26
C TYR A 92 13.60 -8.32 0.73
N LEU A 93 13.59 -7.29 1.58
CA LEU A 93 14.77 -6.71 2.21
C LEU A 93 14.57 -6.69 3.72
N GLU A 94 15.64 -7.02 4.44
CA GLU A 94 15.71 -6.99 5.89
C GLU A 94 17.02 -6.34 6.30
N GLY A 95 16.94 -5.38 7.21
CA GLY A 95 18.12 -4.77 7.78
C GLY A 95 17.75 -3.79 8.89
N PRO A 96 18.68 -3.51 9.83
CA PRO A 96 18.40 -2.63 10.95
C PRO A 96 17.88 -1.27 10.51
N GLU A 97 16.70 -0.89 11.02
CA GLU A 97 15.99 0.38 10.77
C GLU A 97 15.67 0.67 9.29
N LEU A 98 15.73 -0.34 8.41
CA LEU A 98 15.50 -0.16 6.98
C LEU A 98 14.08 0.36 6.68
N ALA A 99 13.07 -0.22 7.33
CA ALA A 99 11.68 0.18 7.15
C ALA A 99 11.44 1.60 7.68
N THR A 100 12.01 1.91 8.85
CA THR A 100 11.97 3.25 9.45
C THR A 100 12.58 4.28 8.50
N ALA A 101 13.80 4.07 8.05
CA ALA A 101 14.52 5.01 7.19
C ALA A 101 13.86 5.19 5.81
N LEU A 102 13.29 4.13 5.24
CA LEU A 102 12.52 4.21 4.01
C LEU A 102 11.28 5.07 4.19
N LEU A 103 10.52 4.84 5.28
CA LEU A 103 9.27 5.56 5.53
C LEU A 103 9.52 7.04 5.79
N GLU A 104 10.52 7.38 6.60
CA GLU A 104 10.92 8.77 6.85
C GLU A 104 11.28 9.52 5.55
N LYS A 105 12.09 8.88 4.69
CA LYS A 105 12.43 9.45 3.37
C LYS A 105 11.20 9.60 2.50
N PHE A 106 10.35 8.57 2.45
CA PHE A 106 9.15 8.58 1.63
C PHE A 106 8.18 9.68 2.04
N GLU A 107 7.96 9.87 3.34
CA GLU A 107 7.07 10.90 3.88
C GLU A 107 7.62 12.31 3.68
N ALA A 108 8.95 12.48 3.78
CA ALA A 108 9.59 13.76 3.47
C ALA A 108 9.37 14.20 2.01
N GLU A 109 9.25 13.26 1.07
CA GLU A 109 8.93 13.54 -0.35
C GLU A 109 7.44 13.85 -0.59
N LEU A 110 6.56 13.56 0.38
CA LEU A 110 5.13 13.79 0.26
C LEU A 110 4.68 15.19 0.69
N GLY A 111 5.50 15.93 1.44
CA GLY A 111 5.21 17.29 1.93
C GLY A 111 4.73 17.32 3.38
#